data_AF-A0AAW5LQS8-F1
#
_entry.id   AF-A0AAW5LQS8-F1
#
_cell.length_a   1.000
_cell.length_b   1.000
_cell.length_c   1.000
_cell.angle_alpha   90.00
_cell.angle_beta   90.00
_cell.angle_gamma   90.00
#
_symmetry.space_group_name_H-M   'P 1'
#
loop_
_entity.id
_entity.type
_entity.pdbx_description
1 polymer ?
#
loop_
_entity_poly.entity_id
_entity_poly.type
_entity_poly.pdbx_seq_one_letter_code
_entity_poly.pdbx_strand_id
1 'polypeptide(L)'
;MATNLEKFYDIETMMDEAKPLMETYLEVLEERHTYMSEYRSEYRKLRDGGRRAIQSLEKNIEQLEGLADEYEAVKKSISEAIDVLLEVRDTEEDTEELEVVIKALRSVLGLFNRSKEVNYKALQEAQELSLKYNIPISGLEAVIGQLEDLEVKDIGVINSAIEELKKADNLYLSSFVEYRELCEDGDQVYLLYSDIVDDLLDVGLVEASEIIEEVLPEANNDRVKRPDREPLLKVLKPIKSSDLLYFQSKNKNSESYDLNSKFAEELAYCRRALLEDREYVGTSNAFDRVTTAFDELKDYMYDRYHQLGGTPVNYHGHDDRKR
;
A
#
# COMPACT_ATOMS: atom_id res chain seq x y z
N MET A 1 -33.63 -44.44 -11.18
CA MET A 1 -33.60 -43.58 -9.99
C MET A 1 -32.45 -44.06 -9.14
N ALA A 2 -31.54 -43.17 -8.74
CA ALA A 2 -30.49 -43.54 -7.79
C ALA A 2 -31.12 -43.85 -6.42
N THR A 3 -30.70 -44.94 -5.80
CA THR A 3 -31.03 -45.30 -4.42
C THR A 3 -30.41 -44.30 -3.44
N ASN A 4 -30.89 -44.25 -2.20
CA ASN A 4 -30.23 -43.40 -1.19
C ASN A 4 -28.78 -43.85 -0.92
N LEU A 5 -28.47 -45.14 -1.14
CA LEU A 5 -27.12 -45.66 -1.02
C LEU A 5 -26.20 -45.18 -2.14
N GLU A 6 -26.64 -45.28 -3.39
CA GLU A 6 -25.90 -44.73 -4.52
C GLU A 6 -25.63 -43.23 -4.34
N LYS A 7 -26.64 -42.47 -3.87
CA LYS A 7 -26.47 -41.05 -3.54
C LYS A 7 -25.47 -40.79 -2.41
N PHE A 8 -25.43 -41.67 -1.41
CA PHE A 8 -24.43 -41.56 -0.34
C PHE A 8 -23.02 -41.82 -0.87
N TYR A 9 -22.83 -42.86 -1.69
CA TYR A 9 -21.53 -43.14 -2.29
C TYR A 9 -21.07 -42.03 -3.24
N ASP A 10 -22.00 -41.38 -3.94
CA ASP A 10 -21.69 -40.19 -4.73
C ASP A 10 -21.20 -39.03 -3.84
N ILE A 11 -21.83 -38.81 -2.67
CA ILE A 11 -21.41 -37.81 -1.68
C ILE A 11 -20.05 -38.18 -1.08
N GLU A 12 -19.82 -39.45 -0.75
CA GLU A 12 -18.56 -39.94 -0.19
C GLU A 12 -17.43 -39.76 -1.20
N THR A 13 -17.62 -40.19 -2.45
CA THR A 13 -16.64 -40.00 -3.53
C THR A 13 -16.33 -38.52 -3.74
N MET A 14 -17.37 -37.66 -3.74
CA MET A 14 -17.19 -36.22 -3.85
C MET A 14 -16.32 -35.65 -2.71
N MET A 15 -16.55 -36.08 -1.47
CA MET A 15 -15.78 -35.60 -0.33
C MET A 15 -14.36 -36.18 -0.30
N ASP A 16 -14.17 -37.43 -0.71
CA ASP A 16 -12.86 -38.07 -0.83
C ASP A 16 -12.00 -37.38 -1.90
N GLU A 17 -12.61 -36.96 -3.02
CA GLU A 17 -11.94 -36.14 -4.05
C GLU A 17 -11.68 -34.69 -3.58
N ALA A 18 -12.59 -34.11 -2.78
CA ALA A 18 -12.48 -32.73 -2.34
C ALA A 18 -11.47 -32.53 -1.20
N LYS A 19 -11.38 -33.45 -0.23
CA LYS A 19 -10.49 -33.32 0.95
C LYS A 19 -9.04 -32.96 0.61
N PRO A 20 -8.32 -33.66 -0.29
CA PRO A 20 -6.93 -33.29 -0.63
C PRO A 20 -6.84 -31.93 -1.35
N LEU A 21 -7.85 -31.56 -2.15
CA LEU A 21 -7.92 -30.24 -2.78
C LEU A 21 -8.18 -29.14 -1.76
N MET A 22 -8.99 -29.41 -0.73
CA MET A 22 -9.30 -28.49 0.36
C MET A 22 -8.06 -28.23 1.20
N GLU A 23 -7.28 -29.27 1.53
CA GLU A 23 -6.00 -29.15 2.23
C GLU A 23 -5.01 -28.28 1.43
N THR A 24 -4.75 -28.63 0.17
CA THR A 24 -3.84 -27.86 -0.72
C THR A 24 -4.27 -26.40 -0.86
N TYR A 25 -5.58 -26.15 -0.98
CA TYR A 25 -6.13 -24.79 -1.09
C TYR A 25 -5.96 -23.99 0.21
N LEU A 26 -6.11 -24.64 1.37
CA LEU A 26 -5.89 -23.99 2.67
C LEU A 26 -4.42 -23.70 2.94
N GLU A 27 -3.49 -24.58 2.55
CA GLU A 27 -2.05 -24.34 2.71
C GLU A 27 -1.63 -23.04 2.01
N VAL A 28 -2.04 -22.85 0.75
CA VAL A 28 -1.72 -21.61 0.01
C VAL A 28 -2.44 -20.39 0.62
N LEU A 29 -3.68 -20.55 1.09
CA LEU A 29 -4.38 -19.45 1.78
C LEU A 29 -3.75 -19.10 3.13
N GLU A 30 -3.19 -20.06 3.85
CA GLU A 30 -2.50 -19.85 5.12
C GLU A 30 -1.19 -19.09 4.92
N GLU A 31 -0.43 -19.49 3.90
CA GLU A 31 0.78 -18.79 3.46
C GLU A 31 0.44 -17.34 3.09
N ARG A 32 -0.59 -17.16 2.24
CA ARG A 32 -1.14 -15.83 1.90
C ARG A 32 -1.57 -15.06 3.14
N HIS A 33 -2.26 -15.69 4.10
CA HIS A 33 -2.72 -15.02 5.31
C HIS A 33 -1.55 -14.54 6.19
N THR A 34 -0.47 -15.31 6.25
CA THR A 34 0.77 -14.91 6.91
C THR A 34 1.37 -13.68 6.22
N TYR A 35 1.52 -13.76 4.90
CA TYR A 35 2.03 -12.67 4.06
C TYR A 35 1.14 -11.41 4.09
N MET A 36 -0.17 -11.54 4.31
CA MET A 36 -1.08 -10.40 4.49
C MET A 36 -0.74 -9.53 5.71
N SER A 37 -0.06 -10.09 6.72
CA SER A 37 0.44 -9.29 7.84
C SER A 37 1.63 -8.42 7.43
N GLU A 38 2.50 -8.96 6.56
CA GLU A 38 3.64 -8.24 5.98
C GLU A 38 3.13 -7.11 5.08
N TYR A 39 2.20 -7.39 4.16
CA TYR A 39 1.54 -6.37 3.35
C TYR A 39 0.97 -5.20 4.16
N ARG A 40 0.30 -5.50 5.29
CA ARG A 40 -0.25 -4.45 6.15
C ARG A 40 0.85 -3.64 6.82
N SER A 41 1.96 -4.27 7.17
CA SER A 41 3.13 -3.60 7.71
C SER A 41 3.78 -2.71 6.66
N GLU A 42 4.06 -3.23 5.47
CA GLU A 42 4.63 -2.48 4.34
C GLU A 42 3.75 -1.28 3.96
N TYR A 43 2.45 -1.49 3.78
CA TYR A 43 1.49 -0.43 3.51
C TYR A 43 1.56 0.71 4.54
N ARG A 44 1.64 0.37 5.83
CA ARG A 44 1.74 1.37 6.91
C ARG A 44 3.08 2.07 6.88
N LYS A 45 4.18 1.33 6.74
CA LYS A 45 5.53 1.88 6.67
C LYS A 45 5.67 2.85 5.50
N LEU A 46 5.21 2.46 4.31
CA LEU A 46 5.28 3.30 3.12
C LEU A 46 4.43 4.56 3.28
N ARG A 47 3.19 4.43 3.78
CA ARG A 47 2.32 5.59 4.05
C ARG A 47 2.89 6.55 5.10
N ASP A 48 3.46 6.01 6.17
CA ASP A 48 4.07 6.82 7.21
C ASP A 48 5.42 7.41 6.76
N GLY A 49 6.17 6.70 5.92
CA GLY A 49 7.38 7.21 5.25
C GLY A 49 7.08 8.34 4.27
N GLY A 50 6.07 8.19 3.41
CA GLY A 50 5.56 9.26 2.54
C GLY A 50 5.25 10.54 3.31
N ARG A 51 4.54 10.41 4.44
CA ARG A 51 4.28 11.54 5.35
C ARG A 51 5.53 12.13 5.98
N ARG A 52 6.48 11.30 6.43
CA ARG A 52 7.75 11.76 7.00
C ARG A 52 8.58 12.52 5.96
N ALA A 53 8.65 12.02 4.72
CA ALA A 53 9.34 12.68 3.63
C ALA A 53 8.71 14.05 3.34
N ILE A 54 7.37 14.11 3.19
CA ILE A 54 6.65 15.38 3.02
C ILE A 54 6.93 16.35 4.19
N GLN A 55 6.96 15.87 5.43
CA GLN A 55 7.25 16.70 6.60
C GLN A 55 8.69 17.25 6.60
N SER A 56 9.67 16.46 6.17
CA SER A 56 11.05 16.94 5.99
C SER A 56 11.10 18.05 4.92
N LEU A 57 10.42 17.86 3.79
CA LEU A 57 10.33 18.87 2.73
C LEU A 57 9.62 20.15 3.20
N GLU A 58 8.51 20.03 3.94
CA GLU A 58 7.79 21.18 4.51
C GLU A 58 8.67 21.95 5.52
N LYS A 59 9.48 21.25 6.32
CA LYS A 59 10.45 21.87 7.22
C LYS A 59 11.53 22.67 6.47
N ASN A 60 12.00 22.19 5.31
CA ASN A 60 12.93 22.95 4.47
C ASN A 60 12.28 24.24 3.95
N ILE A 61 11.00 24.19 3.57
CA ILE A 61 10.24 25.39 3.18
C ILE A 61 10.12 26.36 4.36
N GLU A 62 9.73 25.89 5.54
CA GLU A 62 9.62 26.74 6.73
C GLU A 62 10.94 27.43 7.08
N GLN A 63 12.08 26.73 6.92
CA GLN A 63 13.41 27.32 7.09
C GLN A 63 13.69 28.41 6.05
N LEU A 64 13.37 28.20 4.78
CA LEU A 64 13.55 29.20 3.72
C LEU A 64 12.66 30.43 3.92
N GLU A 65 11.39 30.22 4.28
CA GLU A 65 10.45 31.30 4.57
C GLU A 65 10.84 32.09 5.82
N GLY A 66 11.40 31.41 6.83
CA GLY A 66 11.90 32.01 8.06
C GLY A 66 13.05 32.99 7.85
N LEU A 67 13.74 32.94 6.70
CA LEU A 67 14.84 33.83 6.33
C LEU A 67 14.39 35.11 5.61
N ALA A 68 13.08 35.31 5.41
CA ALA A 68 12.58 36.42 4.60
C ALA A 68 12.96 37.79 5.17
N ASP A 69 12.92 37.96 6.49
CA ASP A 69 13.24 39.23 7.15
C ASP A 69 14.73 39.54 7.07
N GLU A 70 15.60 38.55 7.32
CA GLU A 70 17.05 38.70 7.18
C GLU A 70 17.44 38.95 5.71
N TYR A 71 16.79 38.26 4.77
CA TYR A 71 16.98 38.46 3.34
C TYR A 71 16.63 39.89 2.91
N GLU A 72 15.54 40.45 3.43
CA GLU A 72 15.15 41.84 3.17
C GLU A 72 16.11 42.84 3.84
N ALA A 73 16.63 42.51 5.03
CA ALA A 73 17.67 43.32 5.67
C ALA A 73 18.96 43.37 4.84
N VAL A 74 19.36 42.27 4.21
CA VAL A 74 20.49 42.24 3.26
C VAL A 74 20.24 43.14 2.06
N LYS A 75 19.05 43.10 1.45
CA LYS A 75 18.67 44.00 0.34
C LYS A 75 18.80 45.47 0.75
N LYS A 76 18.33 45.79 1.95
CA LYS A 76 18.42 47.14 2.50
C LYS A 76 19.88 47.56 2.69
N SER A 77 20.72 46.68 3.24
CA SER A 77 22.15 46.96 3.42
C SER A 77 22.88 47.17 2.09
N ILE A 78 22.52 46.43 1.03
CA ILE A 78 23.07 46.65 -0.32
C ILE A 78 22.66 48.04 -0.84
N SER A 79 21.40 48.43 -0.63
CA SER A 79 20.89 49.74 -1.04
C SER A 79 21.60 50.88 -0.31
N GLU A 80 21.76 50.75 1.01
CA GLU A 80 22.51 51.71 1.83
C GLU A 80 23.98 51.81 1.40
N ALA A 81 24.63 50.69 1.04
CA ALA A 81 25.98 50.70 0.50
C ALA A 81 26.08 51.42 -0.86
N ILE A 82 25.08 51.26 -1.74
CA ILE A 82 25.01 52.00 -3.01
C ILE A 82 24.89 53.50 -2.74
N ASP A 83 24.03 53.91 -1.80
CA ASP A 83 23.82 55.32 -1.48
C ASP A 83 25.10 55.98 -0.95
N VAL A 84 25.82 55.31 -0.05
CA VAL A 84 27.12 55.79 0.46
C VAL A 84 28.14 55.95 -0.66
N LEU A 85 28.24 55.00 -1.59
CA LEU A 85 29.17 55.09 -2.72
C LEU A 85 28.79 56.21 -3.70
N LEU A 86 27.50 56.50 -3.88
CA LEU A 86 27.03 57.63 -4.68
C LEU A 86 27.43 58.97 -4.05
N GLU A 87 27.33 59.09 -2.72
CA GLU A 87 27.78 60.29 -2.00
C GLU A 87 29.30 60.50 -2.16
N VAL A 88 30.11 59.44 -2.04
CA VAL A 88 31.57 59.52 -2.24
C VAL A 88 31.89 59.96 -3.66
N ARG A 89 31.24 59.34 -4.67
CA ARG A 89 31.40 59.70 -6.09
C ARG A 89 31.13 61.17 -6.36
N ASP A 90 30.14 61.76 -5.70
CA ASP A 90 29.79 63.18 -5.89
C ASP A 90 30.84 64.15 -5.29
N THR A 91 31.80 63.63 -4.52
CA THR A 91 32.84 64.41 -3.84
C THR A 91 34.28 64.17 -4.33
N GLU A 92 34.53 63.10 -5.09
CA GLU A 92 35.88 62.74 -5.58
C GLU A 92 36.09 63.03 -7.09
N GLU A 93 37.34 63.29 -7.49
CA GLU A 93 37.69 63.61 -8.89
C GLU A 93 37.90 62.36 -9.78
N ASP A 94 38.30 61.22 -9.21
CA ASP A 94 38.51 59.95 -9.94
C ASP A 94 37.48 58.91 -9.48
N THR A 95 36.55 58.56 -10.37
CA THR A 95 35.34 57.78 -10.00
C THR A 95 35.09 56.58 -10.90
N GLU A 96 36.00 56.24 -11.83
CA GLU A 96 35.79 55.13 -12.77
C GLU A 96 35.59 53.79 -12.03
N GLU A 97 36.41 53.50 -11.02
CA GLU A 97 36.28 52.28 -10.21
C GLU A 97 34.96 52.27 -9.40
N LEU A 98 34.57 53.42 -8.83
CA LEU A 98 33.32 53.59 -8.08
C LEU A 98 32.10 53.31 -8.96
N GLU A 99 32.09 53.79 -10.21
CA GLU A 99 30.99 53.54 -11.16
C GLU A 99 30.84 52.05 -11.49
N VAL A 100 31.96 51.33 -11.64
CA VAL A 100 31.96 49.89 -11.88
C VAL A 100 31.32 49.14 -10.71
N VAL A 101 31.71 49.50 -9.47
CA VAL A 101 31.18 48.89 -8.24
C VAL A 101 29.69 49.17 -8.07
N ILE A 102 29.28 50.43 -8.21
CA ILE A 102 27.86 50.84 -8.09
C ILE A 102 27.00 50.09 -9.11
N LYS A 103 27.48 49.95 -10.35
CA LYS A 103 26.78 49.20 -11.39
C LYS A 103 26.65 47.72 -11.04
N ALA A 104 27.71 47.11 -10.48
CA ALA A 104 27.68 45.72 -10.05
C ALA A 104 26.69 45.50 -8.88
N LEU A 105 26.72 46.35 -7.86
CA LEU A 105 25.77 46.28 -6.73
C LEU A 105 24.31 46.49 -7.18
N ARG A 106 24.05 47.42 -8.11
CA ARG A 106 22.72 47.61 -8.70
C ARG A 106 22.25 46.37 -9.47
N SER A 107 23.16 45.69 -10.17
CA SER A 107 22.85 44.45 -10.87
C SER A 107 22.43 43.35 -9.88
N VAL A 108 23.20 43.17 -8.81
CA VAL A 108 22.90 42.20 -7.75
C VAL A 108 21.58 42.55 -7.06
N LEU A 109 21.37 43.82 -6.66
CA LEU A 109 20.08 44.26 -6.10
C LEU A 109 18.91 43.99 -7.05
N GLY A 110 19.14 44.13 -8.36
CA GLY A 110 18.19 43.72 -9.39
C GLY A 110 17.82 42.23 -9.33
N LEU A 111 18.76 41.33 -9.01
CA LEU A 111 18.50 39.90 -8.82
C LEU A 111 17.66 39.63 -7.56
N PHE A 112 17.96 40.32 -6.46
CA PHE A 112 17.17 40.25 -5.22
C PHE A 112 15.71 40.68 -5.41
N ASN A 113 15.45 41.58 -6.35
CA ASN A 113 14.11 42.10 -6.62
C ASN A 113 13.30 41.26 -7.64
N ARG A 114 13.88 40.22 -8.25
CA ARG A 114 13.18 39.38 -9.24
C ARG A 114 12.17 38.43 -8.61
N SER A 115 12.40 38.00 -7.38
CA SER A 115 11.50 37.14 -6.63
C SER A 115 11.31 37.69 -5.21
N LYS A 116 10.19 37.32 -4.59
CA LYS A 116 10.00 37.52 -3.15
C LYS A 116 10.74 36.47 -2.34
N GLU A 117 11.06 35.33 -2.95
CA GLU A 117 11.77 34.21 -2.33
C GLU A 117 13.26 34.49 -2.21
N VAL A 118 13.90 33.77 -1.29
CA VAL A 118 15.34 33.85 -1.04
C VAL A 118 16.11 33.38 -2.26
N ASN A 119 16.76 34.31 -2.97
CA ASN A 119 17.59 33.98 -4.11
C ASN A 119 19.05 33.73 -3.67
N TYR A 120 19.40 32.46 -3.49
CA TYR A 120 20.75 32.06 -3.06
C TYR A 120 21.85 32.52 -4.03
N LYS A 121 21.59 32.48 -5.34
CA LYS A 121 22.56 32.98 -6.33
C LYS A 121 22.81 34.47 -6.17
N ALA A 122 21.78 35.26 -5.89
CA ALA A 122 21.94 36.69 -5.62
C ALA A 122 22.77 36.94 -4.34
N LEU A 123 22.60 36.10 -3.32
CA LEU A 123 23.43 36.15 -2.10
C LEU A 123 24.90 35.83 -2.39
N GLN A 124 25.19 34.79 -3.19
CA GLN A 124 26.55 34.46 -3.60
C GLN A 124 27.19 35.60 -4.42
N GLU A 125 26.48 36.16 -5.39
CA GLU A 125 26.98 37.31 -6.16
C GLU A 125 27.22 38.54 -5.26
N ALA A 126 26.36 38.78 -4.26
CA ALA A 126 26.59 39.84 -3.27
C ALA A 126 27.85 39.58 -2.42
N GLN A 127 28.10 38.32 -2.03
CA GLN A 127 29.26 37.94 -1.23
C GLN A 127 30.56 38.12 -2.01
N GLU A 128 30.59 37.71 -3.28
CA GLU A 128 31.73 37.91 -4.16
C GLU A 128 32.07 39.41 -4.32
N LEU A 129 31.05 40.26 -4.50
CA LEU A 129 31.24 41.71 -4.60
C LEU A 129 31.71 42.32 -3.27
N SER A 130 31.11 41.92 -2.16
CA SER A 130 31.48 42.36 -0.81
C SER A 130 32.95 42.08 -0.53
N LEU A 131 33.42 40.87 -0.83
CA LEU A 131 34.81 40.46 -0.63
C LEU A 131 35.77 41.16 -1.61
N LYS A 132 35.41 41.24 -2.89
CA LYS A 132 36.27 41.82 -3.94
C LYS A 132 36.54 43.30 -3.72
N TYR A 133 35.52 44.05 -3.31
CA TYR A 133 35.59 45.50 -3.15
C TYR A 133 35.64 45.96 -1.69
N ASN A 134 35.72 45.01 -0.75
CA ASN A 134 35.76 45.26 0.69
C ASN A 134 34.57 46.13 1.19
N ILE A 135 33.37 45.81 0.71
CA ILE A 135 32.13 46.53 1.03
C ILE A 135 31.36 45.74 2.08
N PRO A 136 31.18 46.25 3.30
CA PRO A 136 30.44 45.53 4.32
C PRO A 136 28.96 45.49 3.98
N ILE A 137 28.40 44.29 3.85
CA ILE A 137 26.96 44.05 3.71
C ILE A 137 26.47 43.35 4.97
N SER A 138 25.67 44.04 5.77
CA SER A 138 25.17 43.54 7.04
C SER A 138 24.26 42.32 6.84
N GLY A 139 24.42 41.30 7.68
CA GLY A 139 23.59 40.09 7.67
C GLY A 139 23.88 39.08 6.55
N LEU A 140 24.70 39.43 5.55
CA LEU A 140 24.93 38.59 4.37
C LEU A 140 25.53 37.22 4.70
N GLU A 141 26.60 37.20 5.51
CA GLU A 141 27.28 35.97 5.90
C GLU A 141 26.39 35.06 6.76
N ALA A 142 25.55 35.65 7.61
CA ALA A 142 24.62 34.90 8.46
C ALA A 142 23.54 34.20 7.62
N VAL A 143 22.94 34.90 6.65
CA VAL A 143 21.91 34.31 5.76
C VAL A 143 22.53 33.22 4.88
N ILE A 144 23.73 33.44 4.33
CA ILE A 144 24.42 32.42 3.53
C ILE A 144 24.71 31.18 4.36
N GLY A 145 25.26 31.34 5.57
CA GLY A 145 25.54 30.22 6.46
C GLY A 145 24.31 29.39 6.81
N GLN A 146 23.16 30.04 7.03
CA GLN A 146 21.89 29.32 7.29
C GLN A 146 21.38 28.55 6.06
N LEU A 147 21.70 28.99 4.85
CA LEU A 147 21.31 28.31 3.61
C LEU A 147 22.28 27.18 3.23
N GLU A 148 23.53 27.20 3.68
CA GLU A 148 24.52 26.15 3.39
C GLU A 148 24.05 24.77 3.88
N ASP A 149 23.35 24.74 5.01
CA ASP A 149 22.81 23.52 5.62
C ASP A 149 21.57 22.96 4.89
N LEU A 150 20.97 23.71 3.96
CA LEU A 150 19.80 23.26 3.20
C LEU A 150 20.20 22.49 1.95
N GLU A 151 19.62 21.32 1.78
CA GLU A 151 19.75 20.48 0.58
C GLU A 151 19.36 21.23 -0.70
N VAL A 152 18.14 21.79 -0.71
CA VAL A 152 17.57 22.52 -1.84
C VAL A 152 17.07 23.88 -1.36
N LYS A 153 17.36 24.92 -2.16
CA LYS A 153 17.08 26.32 -1.83
C LYS A 153 16.00 26.94 -2.72
N ASP A 154 15.34 26.12 -3.53
CA ASP A 154 14.27 26.48 -4.44
C ASP A 154 12.95 25.87 -3.94
N ILE A 155 12.05 26.73 -3.44
CA ILE A 155 10.74 26.33 -2.91
C ILE A 155 9.87 25.69 -3.99
N GLY A 156 10.02 26.10 -5.26
CA GLY A 156 9.28 25.52 -6.38
C GLY A 156 9.66 24.06 -6.65
N VAL A 157 10.95 23.75 -6.54
CA VAL A 157 11.46 22.37 -6.63
C VAL A 157 10.90 21.52 -5.48
N ILE A 158 10.97 22.03 -4.24
CA ILE A 158 10.47 21.32 -3.06
C ILE A 158 8.95 21.07 -3.16
N ASN A 159 8.16 22.07 -3.57
CA ASN A 159 6.72 21.91 -3.75
C ASN A 159 6.37 20.90 -4.84
N SER A 160 7.14 20.84 -5.93
CA SER A 160 6.92 19.87 -7.00
C SER A 160 7.11 18.44 -6.49
N ALA A 161 8.16 18.20 -5.70
CA ALA A 161 8.39 16.92 -5.04
C ALA A 161 7.28 16.54 -4.04
N ILE A 162 6.80 17.50 -3.24
CA ILE A 162 5.66 17.29 -2.33
C ILE A 162 4.40 16.89 -3.12
N GLU A 163 4.12 17.55 -4.24
CA GLU A 163 2.97 17.21 -5.08
C GLU A 163 3.07 15.81 -5.67
N GLU A 164 4.25 15.41 -6.11
CA GLU A 164 4.52 14.08 -6.64
C GLU A 164 4.27 13.00 -5.60
N LEU A 165 4.85 13.14 -4.40
CA LEU A 165 4.59 12.23 -3.28
C LEU A 165 3.09 12.17 -2.93
N LYS A 166 2.40 13.31 -2.89
CA LYS A 166 0.95 13.35 -2.63
C LYS A 166 0.15 12.67 -3.73
N LYS A 167 0.56 12.77 -5.00
CA LYS A 167 -0.11 12.09 -6.13
C LYS A 167 0.11 10.58 -6.03
N ALA A 168 1.32 10.13 -5.73
CA ALA A 168 1.64 8.72 -5.52
C ALA A 168 0.83 8.12 -4.36
N ASP A 169 0.82 8.79 -3.20
CA ASP A 169 0.05 8.36 -2.03
C ASP A 169 -1.46 8.22 -2.35
N ASN A 170 -2.03 9.17 -3.09
CA ASN A 170 -3.45 9.10 -3.46
C ASN A 170 -3.76 7.96 -4.44
N LEU A 171 -2.83 7.66 -5.36
CA LEU A 171 -3.06 6.66 -6.40
C LEU A 171 -2.81 5.23 -5.89
N TYR A 172 -1.82 5.04 -5.01
CA TYR A 172 -1.36 3.70 -4.60
C TYR A 172 -1.59 3.38 -3.13
N LEU A 173 -1.81 4.38 -2.27
CA LEU A 173 -2.02 4.22 -0.83
C LEU A 173 -3.40 4.71 -0.36
N SER A 174 -4.34 4.89 -1.29
CA SER A 174 -5.72 5.29 -1.02
C SER A 174 -6.43 4.28 -0.09
N SER A 175 -6.20 2.99 -0.33
CA SER A 175 -6.67 1.90 0.51
C SER A 175 -5.69 0.74 0.51
N PHE A 176 -5.73 -0.05 1.57
CA PHE A 176 -4.93 -1.28 1.67
C PHE A 176 -5.28 -2.31 0.59
N VAL A 177 -6.54 -2.34 0.14
CA VAL A 177 -6.99 -3.28 -0.90
C VAL A 177 -6.35 -2.95 -2.24
N GLU A 178 -6.41 -1.68 -2.64
CA GLU A 178 -5.78 -1.20 -3.89
C GLU A 178 -4.26 -1.36 -3.85
N TYR A 179 -3.61 -0.98 -2.74
CA TYR A 179 -2.17 -1.18 -2.55
C TYR A 179 -1.75 -2.64 -2.79
N ARG A 180 -2.50 -3.59 -2.19
CA ARG A 180 -2.23 -5.01 -2.34
C ARG A 180 -2.39 -5.46 -3.78
N GLU A 181 -3.47 -5.05 -4.45
CA GLU A 181 -3.71 -5.42 -5.86
C GLU A 181 -2.60 -4.91 -6.78
N LEU A 182 -2.13 -3.68 -6.57
CA LEU A 182 -1.05 -3.06 -7.34
C LEU A 182 0.31 -3.73 -7.08
N CYS A 183 0.53 -4.23 -5.88
CA CYS A 183 1.68 -5.07 -5.55
C CYS A 183 1.62 -6.44 -6.23
N GLU A 184 0.46 -7.10 -6.21
CA GLU A 184 0.25 -8.41 -6.83
C GLU A 184 0.30 -8.37 -8.37
N ASP A 185 0.04 -7.21 -8.97
CA ASP A 185 0.05 -6.94 -10.42
C ASP A 185 1.38 -6.36 -10.92
N GLY A 186 2.48 -7.05 -10.62
CA GLY A 186 3.80 -6.74 -11.19
C GLY A 186 4.59 -5.64 -10.48
N ASP A 187 4.46 -5.55 -9.15
CA ASP A 187 5.26 -4.66 -8.30
C ASP A 187 5.18 -3.17 -8.67
N GLN A 188 4.02 -2.71 -9.15
CA GLN A 188 3.82 -1.32 -9.62
C GLN A 188 4.14 -0.29 -8.53
N VAL A 189 3.87 -0.62 -7.26
CA VAL A 189 4.17 0.27 -6.13
C VAL A 189 5.67 0.44 -5.95
N TYR A 190 6.44 -0.65 -6.04
CA TYR A 190 7.90 -0.57 -5.92
C TYR A 190 8.49 0.27 -7.04
N LEU A 191 8.11 -0.01 -8.29
CA LEU A 191 8.61 0.71 -9.46
C LEU A 191 8.37 2.21 -9.36
N LEU A 192 7.14 2.63 -9.05
CA LEU A 192 6.81 4.04 -8.94
C LEU A 192 7.58 4.74 -7.81
N TYR A 193 7.58 4.18 -6.61
CA TYR A 193 8.26 4.84 -5.50
C TYR A 193 9.80 4.80 -5.67
N SER A 194 10.35 3.82 -6.40
CA SER A 194 11.75 3.84 -6.82
C SER A 194 12.03 4.99 -7.78
N ASP A 195 11.16 5.21 -8.79
CA ASP A 195 11.31 6.35 -9.70
C ASP A 195 11.26 7.68 -8.94
N ILE A 196 10.36 7.81 -7.95
CA ILE A 196 10.29 9.00 -7.09
C ILE A 196 11.56 9.19 -6.26
N VAL A 197 12.16 8.11 -5.75
CA VAL A 197 13.45 8.19 -5.04
C VAL A 197 14.53 8.74 -5.96
N ASP A 198 14.61 8.25 -7.19
CA ASP A 198 15.57 8.74 -8.19
C ASP A 198 15.32 10.22 -8.52
N ASP A 199 14.06 10.63 -8.72
CA ASP A 199 13.70 12.02 -9.00
C ASP A 199 14.07 12.96 -7.82
N LEU A 200 13.86 12.51 -6.57
CA LEU A 200 14.25 13.26 -5.37
C LEU A 200 15.78 13.41 -5.28
N LEU A 201 16.54 12.36 -5.58
CA LEU A 201 18.00 12.38 -5.61
C LEU A 201 18.53 13.32 -6.69
N ASP A 202 17.93 13.30 -7.88
CA ASP A 202 18.32 14.14 -9.02
C ASP A 202 18.18 15.64 -8.70
N VAL A 203 17.20 16.02 -7.89
CA VAL A 203 17.02 17.39 -7.42
C VAL A 203 17.77 17.71 -6.12
N GLY A 204 18.43 16.71 -5.51
CA GLY A 204 19.26 16.87 -4.31
C GLY A 204 18.51 16.78 -2.98
N LEU A 205 17.27 16.28 -2.96
CA LEU A 205 16.44 16.09 -1.76
C LEU A 205 16.78 14.76 -1.06
N VAL A 206 17.99 14.67 -0.52
CA VAL A 206 18.58 13.42 0.00
C VAL A 206 17.80 12.88 1.20
N GLU A 207 17.50 13.69 2.22
CA GLU A 207 16.77 13.24 3.41
C GLU A 207 15.41 12.63 3.04
N ALA A 208 14.66 13.29 2.13
CA ALA A 208 13.38 12.78 1.68
C ALA A 208 13.52 11.47 0.90
N SER A 209 14.55 11.34 0.04
CA SER A 209 14.83 10.11 -0.71
C SER A 209 15.16 8.94 0.21
N GLU A 210 16.03 9.14 1.22
CA GLU A 210 16.43 8.12 2.18
C GLU A 210 15.24 7.62 3.02
N ILE A 211 14.34 8.54 3.41
CA ILE A 211 13.12 8.20 4.15
C ILE A 211 12.22 7.25 3.33
N ILE A 212 12.09 7.48 2.02
CA ILE A 212 11.25 6.67 1.15
C ILE A 212 11.95 5.34 0.84
N GLU A 213 13.24 5.35 0.53
CA GLU A 213 14.04 4.15 0.26
C GLU A 213 14.01 3.17 1.45
N GLU A 214 14.08 3.66 2.70
CA GLU A 214 14.00 2.86 3.93
C GLU A 214 12.67 2.06 4.02
N VAL A 215 11.60 2.59 3.47
CA VAL A 215 10.24 2.04 3.61
C VAL A 215 9.71 1.39 2.33
N LEU A 216 10.51 1.34 1.27
CA LEU A 216 10.13 0.68 0.03
C LEU A 216 9.78 -0.79 0.31
N PRO A 217 8.67 -1.29 -0.25
CA PRO A 217 8.35 -2.71 -0.16
C PRO A 217 9.44 -3.51 -0.90
N GLU A 218 9.77 -4.70 -0.39
CA GLU A 218 10.71 -5.57 -1.09
C GLU A 218 10.08 -6.01 -2.43
N ALA A 219 10.84 -5.87 -3.52
CA ALA A 219 10.46 -6.43 -4.81
C ALA A 219 10.61 -7.96 -4.76
N ASN A 220 9.55 -8.65 -4.35
CA ASN A 220 9.53 -10.10 -4.26
C ASN A 220 8.56 -10.70 -5.28
N ASN A 221 9.11 -11.54 -6.16
CA ASN A 221 8.32 -12.39 -7.07
C ASN A 221 7.47 -13.45 -6.31
N ASP A 222 7.67 -13.59 -5.00
CA ASP A 222 7.04 -14.59 -4.14
C ASP A 222 5.72 -14.10 -3.50
N ARG A 223 5.13 -12.98 -3.96
CA ARG A 223 3.81 -12.54 -3.49
C ARG A 223 2.76 -13.65 -3.73
N VAL A 224 2.27 -14.24 -2.64
CA VAL A 224 1.42 -15.43 -2.68
C VAL A 224 0.03 -15.10 -3.22
N LYS A 225 -0.21 -15.47 -4.48
CA LYS A 225 -1.51 -15.29 -5.13
C LYS A 225 -2.55 -16.20 -4.50
N ARG A 226 -3.81 -15.76 -4.58
CA ARG A 226 -4.94 -16.59 -4.19
C ARG A 226 -4.97 -17.88 -5.05
N PRO A 227 -5.15 -19.06 -4.45
CA PRO A 227 -5.23 -20.31 -5.20
C PRO A 227 -6.51 -20.37 -6.06
N ASP A 228 -6.47 -21.12 -7.16
CA ASP A 228 -7.62 -21.33 -8.02
C ASP A 228 -8.70 -22.17 -7.31
N ARG A 229 -9.90 -21.63 -7.20
CA ARG A 229 -11.07 -22.26 -6.56
C ARG A 229 -11.81 -23.23 -7.49
N GLU A 230 -11.57 -23.15 -8.80
CA GLU A 230 -12.35 -23.87 -9.80
C GLU A 230 -12.28 -25.41 -9.68
N PRO A 231 -11.12 -26.03 -9.34
CA PRO A 231 -11.04 -27.46 -9.08
C PRO A 231 -12.01 -27.90 -7.96
N LEU A 232 -12.06 -27.14 -6.86
CA LEU A 232 -12.98 -27.42 -5.74
C LEU A 232 -14.44 -27.24 -6.14
N LEU A 233 -14.76 -26.18 -6.88
CA LEU A 233 -16.15 -25.90 -7.31
C LEU A 233 -16.68 -26.95 -8.29
N LYS A 234 -15.80 -27.60 -9.07
CA LYS A 234 -16.15 -28.72 -9.98
C LYS A 234 -16.48 -30.00 -9.22
N VAL A 235 -15.74 -30.30 -8.15
CA VAL A 235 -15.95 -31.49 -7.32
C VAL A 235 -17.15 -31.29 -6.40
N LEU A 236 -17.18 -30.21 -5.62
CA LEU A 236 -18.17 -29.93 -4.56
C LEU A 236 -19.54 -29.52 -5.12
N LYS A 237 -20.24 -30.40 -5.83
CA LYS A 237 -21.51 -30.08 -6.52
C LYS A 237 -22.66 -29.82 -5.54
N PRO A 238 -23.58 -28.88 -5.82
CA PRO A 238 -24.71 -28.64 -4.91
C PRO A 238 -25.63 -29.86 -4.81
N ILE A 239 -25.98 -30.26 -3.58
CA ILE A 239 -26.75 -31.49 -3.31
C ILE A 239 -28.13 -31.49 -3.95
N LYS A 240 -28.86 -30.38 -3.83
CA LYS A 240 -30.24 -30.27 -4.34
C LYS A 240 -30.30 -30.31 -5.87
N SER A 241 -29.40 -29.60 -6.57
CA SER A 241 -29.40 -29.53 -8.03
C SER A 241 -28.77 -30.75 -8.69
N SER A 242 -28.02 -31.56 -7.94
CA SER A 242 -27.37 -32.78 -8.43
C SER A 242 -28.17 -34.04 -8.08
N ASP A 243 -29.43 -33.89 -7.66
CA ASP A 243 -30.31 -34.99 -7.22
C ASP A 243 -29.75 -35.88 -6.10
N LEU A 244 -28.80 -35.35 -5.30
CA LEU A 244 -28.15 -36.06 -4.18
C LEU A 244 -28.91 -35.93 -2.85
N LEU A 245 -29.97 -35.13 -2.80
CA LEU A 245 -30.83 -35.04 -1.62
C LEU A 245 -31.57 -36.38 -1.44
N TYR A 246 -31.55 -36.92 -0.22
CA TYR A 246 -32.37 -38.09 0.10
C TYR A 246 -33.85 -37.71 0.00
N PHE A 247 -34.67 -38.65 -0.50
CA PHE A 247 -36.05 -38.45 -0.94
C PHE A 247 -36.81 -37.22 -0.39
N GLN A 248 -37.57 -36.54 -1.26
CA GLN A 248 -38.75 -35.73 -0.91
C GLN A 248 -39.91 -36.56 -0.32
N SER A 249 -39.64 -37.70 0.32
CA SER A 249 -40.69 -38.57 0.86
C SER A 249 -41.34 -37.87 2.05
N LYS A 250 -42.64 -38.11 2.24
CA LYS A 250 -43.45 -37.52 3.33
C LYS A 250 -42.98 -37.91 4.74
N ASN A 251 -41.82 -38.57 4.88
CA ASN A 251 -41.13 -38.87 6.14
C ASN A 251 -39.94 -37.92 6.34
N LYS A 252 -40.24 -36.66 6.69
CA LYS A 252 -39.26 -35.67 7.15
C LYS A 252 -38.66 -35.98 8.54
N ASN A 253 -38.94 -37.14 9.10
CA ASN A 253 -38.59 -37.51 10.49
C ASN A 253 -37.48 -38.57 10.54
N SER A 254 -36.71 -38.76 9.47
CA SER A 254 -35.57 -39.70 9.47
C SER A 254 -34.27 -38.95 9.70
N GLU A 255 -33.47 -39.40 10.66
CA GLU A 255 -32.17 -38.83 11.01
C GLU A 255 -31.20 -38.77 9.81
N SER A 256 -31.24 -39.75 8.89
CA SER A 256 -30.50 -39.70 7.62
C SER A 256 -30.84 -38.50 6.74
N TYR A 257 -32.11 -38.07 6.72
CA TYR A 257 -32.56 -36.92 5.94
C TYR A 257 -32.12 -35.61 6.60
N ASP A 258 -32.16 -35.54 7.93
CA ASP A 258 -31.72 -34.36 8.67
C ASP A 258 -30.20 -34.14 8.50
N LEU A 259 -29.40 -35.21 8.62
CA LEU A 259 -27.96 -35.17 8.39
C LEU A 259 -27.61 -34.84 6.93
N ASN A 260 -28.31 -35.42 5.95
CA ASN A 260 -28.11 -35.07 4.53
C ASN A 260 -28.53 -33.62 4.23
N SER A 261 -29.58 -33.11 4.86
CA SER A 261 -30.02 -31.72 4.73
C SER A 261 -29.01 -30.77 5.37
N LYS A 262 -28.50 -31.08 6.56
CA LYS A 262 -27.43 -30.32 7.23
C LYS A 262 -26.17 -30.29 6.36
N PHE A 263 -25.74 -31.44 5.84
CA PHE A 263 -24.61 -31.50 4.90
C PHE A 263 -24.85 -30.64 3.65
N ALA A 264 -26.04 -30.67 3.07
CA ALA A 264 -26.38 -29.83 1.91
C ALA A 264 -26.30 -28.32 2.22
N GLU A 265 -26.71 -27.91 3.42
CA GLU A 265 -26.60 -26.52 3.89
C GLU A 265 -25.13 -26.11 4.08
N GLU A 266 -24.33 -26.97 4.70
CA GLU A 266 -22.91 -26.70 4.92
C GLU A 266 -22.09 -26.72 3.64
N LEU A 267 -22.42 -27.61 2.70
CA LEU A 267 -21.84 -27.60 1.36
C LEU A 267 -22.16 -26.31 0.61
N ALA A 268 -23.41 -25.82 0.70
CA ALA A 268 -23.78 -24.55 0.10
C ALA A 268 -23.03 -23.37 0.74
N TYR A 269 -22.84 -23.40 2.06
CA TYR A 269 -22.01 -22.42 2.78
C TYR A 269 -20.56 -22.45 2.28
N CYS A 270 -19.98 -23.64 2.12
CA CYS A 270 -18.62 -23.84 1.61
C CYS A 270 -18.45 -23.33 0.19
N ARG A 271 -19.35 -23.70 -0.73
CA ARG A 271 -19.34 -23.17 -2.10
C ARG A 271 -19.43 -21.65 -2.14
N ARG A 272 -20.27 -21.05 -1.28
CA ARG A 272 -20.38 -19.59 -1.17
C ARG A 272 -19.07 -18.96 -0.67
N ALA A 273 -18.39 -19.56 0.31
CA ALA A 273 -17.09 -19.08 0.77
C ALA A 273 -16.05 -19.04 -0.36
N LEU A 274 -16.04 -20.07 -1.22
CA LEU A 274 -15.20 -20.11 -2.42
C LEU A 274 -15.60 -19.02 -3.42
N LEU A 275 -16.89 -18.87 -3.72
CA LEU A 275 -17.41 -17.90 -4.70
C LEU A 275 -17.29 -16.43 -4.26
N GLU A 276 -17.29 -16.17 -2.95
CA GLU A 276 -17.10 -14.85 -2.36
C GLU A 276 -15.62 -14.51 -2.13
N ASP A 277 -14.70 -15.41 -2.50
CA ASP A 277 -13.27 -15.22 -2.29
C ASP A 277 -12.94 -14.88 -0.82
N ARG A 278 -13.47 -15.68 0.11
CA ARG A 278 -13.13 -15.51 1.53
C ARG A 278 -11.65 -15.82 1.77
N GLU A 279 -11.04 -15.10 2.73
CA GLU A 279 -9.66 -15.31 3.16
C GLU A 279 -9.56 -16.52 4.12
N TYR A 280 -8.34 -16.96 4.42
CA TYR A 280 -8.01 -18.19 5.16
C TYR A 280 -8.99 -18.56 6.28
N VAL A 281 -9.19 -17.70 7.28
CA VAL A 281 -10.07 -17.97 8.43
C VAL A 281 -11.52 -18.25 8.00
N GLY A 282 -12.03 -17.49 7.02
CA GLY A 282 -13.39 -17.69 6.52
C GLY A 282 -13.57 -18.98 5.73
N THR A 283 -12.52 -19.38 5.00
CA THR A 283 -12.49 -20.61 4.19
C THR A 283 -12.26 -21.84 5.05
N SER A 284 -11.30 -21.81 5.99
CA SER A 284 -11.04 -22.89 6.96
C SER A 284 -12.31 -23.24 7.72
N ASN A 285 -12.99 -22.23 8.29
CA ASN A 285 -14.26 -22.45 8.98
C ASN A 285 -15.33 -23.08 8.07
N ALA A 286 -15.38 -22.70 6.79
CA ALA A 286 -16.32 -23.30 5.85
C ALA A 286 -15.98 -24.76 5.52
N PHE A 287 -14.69 -25.08 5.41
CA PHE A 287 -14.16 -26.41 5.15
C PHE A 287 -14.37 -27.35 6.33
N ASP A 288 -14.12 -26.87 7.55
CA ASP A 288 -14.35 -27.62 8.79
C ASP A 288 -15.84 -27.95 8.96
N ARG A 289 -16.72 -26.98 8.67
CA ARG A 289 -18.18 -27.19 8.77
C ARG A 289 -18.69 -28.25 7.80
N VAL A 290 -18.27 -28.22 6.54
CA VAL A 290 -18.70 -29.23 5.56
C VAL A 290 -18.09 -30.61 5.85
N THR A 291 -16.84 -30.65 6.30
CA THR A 291 -16.16 -31.91 6.69
C THR A 291 -16.84 -32.53 7.90
N THR A 292 -17.12 -31.75 8.94
CA THR A 292 -17.83 -32.21 10.14
C THR A 292 -19.23 -32.73 9.79
N ALA A 293 -19.99 -31.99 8.97
CA ALA A 293 -21.33 -32.43 8.55
C ALA A 293 -21.28 -33.69 7.68
N PHE A 294 -20.22 -33.87 6.87
CA PHE A 294 -20.00 -35.10 6.13
C PHE A 294 -19.64 -36.26 7.05
N ASP A 295 -18.74 -36.08 8.00
CA ASP A 295 -18.31 -37.14 8.91
C ASP A 295 -19.49 -37.61 9.80
N GLU A 296 -20.32 -36.68 10.32
CA GLU A 296 -21.57 -37.02 11.01
C GLU A 296 -22.53 -37.85 10.14
N LEU A 297 -22.70 -37.46 8.87
CA LEU A 297 -23.50 -38.22 7.92
C LEU A 297 -22.88 -39.59 7.66
N LYS A 298 -21.58 -39.66 7.41
CA LYS A 298 -20.84 -40.88 7.12
C LYS A 298 -20.93 -41.88 8.27
N ASP A 299 -20.67 -41.44 9.50
CA ASP A 299 -20.73 -42.26 10.70
C ASP A 299 -22.13 -42.84 10.90
N TYR A 300 -23.17 -42.00 10.82
CA TYR A 300 -24.56 -42.48 10.90
C TYR A 300 -24.85 -43.56 9.88
N MET A 301 -24.38 -43.36 8.64
CA MET A 301 -24.65 -44.28 7.55
C MET A 301 -23.97 -45.61 7.80
N TYR A 302 -22.65 -45.62 8.10
CA TYR A 302 -21.86 -46.82 8.39
C TYR A 302 -22.28 -47.55 9.66
N ASP A 303 -22.66 -46.86 10.73
CA ASP A 303 -23.19 -47.48 11.95
C ASP A 303 -24.49 -48.25 11.67
N ARG A 304 -25.38 -47.67 10.85
CA ARG A 304 -26.62 -48.34 10.43
C ARG A 304 -26.35 -49.51 9.47
N TYR A 305 -25.29 -49.49 8.66
CA TYR A 305 -24.83 -50.66 7.88
C TYR A 305 -24.40 -51.81 8.78
N HIS A 306 -23.51 -51.54 9.74
CA HIS A 306 -22.91 -52.58 10.58
C HIS A 306 -23.93 -53.31 11.46
N GLN A 307 -25.00 -52.63 11.88
CA GLN A 307 -26.08 -53.23 12.67
C GLN A 307 -26.97 -54.22 11.89
N LEU A 308 -27.00 -54.15 10.54
CA LEU A 308 -27.92 -54.93 9.71
C LEU A 308 -27.29 -56.15 9.01
N GLY A 309 -25.98 -56.37 9.15
CA GLY A 309 -25.31 -57.60 8.72
C GLY A 309 -25.19 -57.81 7.18
N GLY A 310 -25.37 -56.78 6.36
CA GLY A 310 -25.22 -56.82 4.90
C GLY A 310 -25.24 -55.41 4.28
N THR A 311 -25.11 -55.30 2.94
CA THR A 311 -25.20 -54.03 2.18
C THR A 311 -26.67 -53.69 1.85
N PRO A 312 -27.38 -52.83 2.61
CA PRO A 312 -28.77 -52.44 2.34
C PRO A 312 -28.94 -51.69 1.02
N VAL A 313 -30.00 -52.05 0.30
CA VAL A 313 -30.41 -51.43 -0.97
C VAL A 313 -31.01 -50.03 -0.76
N ASN A 314 -31.45 -49.68 0.45
CA ASN A 314 -31.98 -48.35 0.81
C ASN A 314 -31.76 -48.02 2.30
N TYR A 315 -31.35 -46.79 2.61
CA TYR A 315 -31.41 -46.21 3.96
C TYR A 315 -32.87 -45.90 4.33
N HIS A 316 -33.62 -46.92 4.65
CA HIS A 316 -34.86 -46.75 5.38
C HIS A 316 -34.53 -46.91 6.86
N GLY A 317 -34.47 -45.78 7.57
CA GLY A 317 -34.68 -45.78 9.01
C GLY A 317 -36.12 -46.20 9.30
N HIS A 318 -36.41 -47.50 9.16
CA HIS A 318 -37.61 -48.09 9.70
C HIS A 318 -37.23 -49.34 10.48
N ASP A 319 -37.41 -49.25 11.80
CA ASP A 319 -37.91 -50.36 12.57
C ASP A 319 -39.11 -50.93 11.82
N ASP A 320 -38.92 -52.08 11.21
CA ASP A 320 -39.99 -52.86 10.63
C ASP A 320 -40.87 -53.30 11.81
N ARG A 321 -41.89 -52.51 12.15
CA ARG A 321 -42.98 -52.94 13.02
C ARG A 321 -43.71 -54.06 12.28
N LYS A 322 -43.25 -55.29 12.49
CA LYS A 322 -44.03 -56.49 12.20
C LYS A 322 -45.40 -56.32 12.84
N ARG A 323 -46.44 -56.45 12.00
CA ARG A 323 -47.84 -56.57 12.43
C ARG A 323 -48.04 -57.79 13.32
#